data_AF-A0A259Q3J3-F1
#
_entry.id   AF-A0A259Q3J3-F1
#
_cell.length_a   1.000
_cell.length_b   1.000
_cell.length_c   1.000
_cell.angle_alpha   90.00
_cell.angle_beta   90.00
_cell.angle_gamma   90.00
#
_symmetry.space_group_name_H-M   'P 1'
#
loop_
_entity.id
_entity.type
_entity.pdbx_description
1 polymer ?
#
loop_
_entity_poly.entity_id
_entity_poly.type
_entity_poly.pdbx_seq_one_letter_code
_entity_poly.pdbx_strand_id
1 'polypeptide(L)'
;MNTTSVIDVSGLVSSLSARGVEKKLRRLPGVADVQVNYVAGSATVVYDAALTNLAALQAQVERCGYHCRGESVPDHLCEPREEHAMVHAQGAHKAGVVHGGARLQGAERDAHSGRTPGIDAMAHDMGHGAGMDARDMARDMRNRFWVCLLFTVPLFVYSPMGGLFAPPAPPFGLALKDWLFGLASAAVIYPAWPFFVAAARALRNGVLNMAVLVVLSIGTGYLFSVGTTFLFEGAQFYEAVSVLLVFILLGHWLEMRARAGASEAIRALMNLAPPKATVLRNGAEITVATSAVLPGDVVLIRPGDKIPVDGEVLEGASQVDESMLTGESMPVGKKPG
;
A
#
# COMPACT_ATOMS: atom_id res chain seq x y z
N MET A 1 -9.57 26.68 -22.31
CA MET A 1 -9.08 25.61 -23.22
C MET A 1 -9.08 24.33 -22.42
N ASN A 2 -9.71 23.26 -22.92
CA ASN A 2 -9.79 22.01 -22.17
C ASN A 2 -8.45 21.28 -22.22
N THR A 3 -7.92 21.00 -21.04
CA THR A 3 -6.69 20.24 -20.81
C THR A 3 -7.07 18.89 -20.19
N THR A 4 -6.36 17.84 -20.60
CA THR A 4 -6.51 16.50 -20.02
C THR A 4 -5.25 16.18 -19.23
N SER A 5 -5.40 15.88 -17.94
CA SER A 5 -4.30 15.40 -17.09
C SER A 5 -4.71 14.10 -16.43
N VAL A 6 -3.73 13.21 -16.27
CA VAL A 6 -3.89 11.98 -15.49
C VAL A 6 -3.27 12.27 -14.13
N ILE A 7 -4.05 12.22 -13.05
CA ILE A 7 -3.57 12.48 -11.69
C ILE A 7 -3.49 11.19 -10.89
N ASP A 8 -2.47 11.06 -10.06
CA ASP A 8 -2.33 9.98 -9.10
C ASP A 8 -3.45 10.08 -8.06
N VAL A 9 -4.19 9.00 -7.85
CA VAL A 9 -5.21 8.90 -6.80
C VAL A 9 -4.95 7.62 -6.03
N SER A 10 -3.96 7.71 -5.16
CA SER A 10 -3.53 6.62 -4.30
C SER A 10 -4.60 6.32 -3.23
N GLY A 11 -4.90 5.02 -3.05
CA GLY A 11 -5.77 4.51 -1.99
C GLY A 11 -7.22 4.22 -2.38
N LEU A 12 -7.56 4.16 -3.67
CA LEU A 12 -8.87 3.72 -4.16
C LEU A 12 -9.02 2.20 -4.08
N VAL A 13 -10.00 1.71 -3.31
CA VAL A 13 -10.15 0.28 -2.94
C VAL A 13 -11.27 -0.46 -3.66
N SER A 14 -12.21 0.27 -4.26
CA SER A 14 -13.37 -0.29 -4.96
C SER A 14 -13.91 0.66 -6.03
N SER A 15 -14.76 0.13 -6.90
CA SER A 15 -15.55 0.93 -7.85
C SER A 15 -16.40 2.00 -7.14
N LEU A 16 -16.80 1.76 -5.88
CA LEU A 16 -17.55 2.72 -5.08
C LEU A 16 -16.70 3.88 -4.59
N SER A 17 -15.46 3.63 -4.15
CA SER A 17 -14.52 4.71 -3.80
C SER A 17 -14.12 5.54 -5.03
N ALA A 18 -13.92 4.89 -6.18
CA ALA A 18 -13.69 5.59 -7.45
C ALA A 18 -14.85 6.51 -7.79
N ARG A 19 -16.09 6.00 -7.71
CA ARG A 19 -17.30 6.82 -7.89
C ARG A 19 -17.41 7.97 -6.89
N GLY A 20 -16.99 7.77 -5.64
CA GLY A 20 -16.96 8.80 -4.61
C GLY A 20 -16.02 9.96 -4.99
N VAL A 21 -14.78 9.64 -5.38
CA VAL A 21 -13.79 10.62 -5.83
C VAL A 21 -14.23 11.28 -7.14
N GLU A 22 -14.71 10.49 -8.11
CA GLU A 22 -15.24 10.99 -9.38
C GLU A 22 -16.35 12.02 -9.17
N LYS A 23 -17.32 11.72 -8.30
CA LYS A 23 -18.43 12.62 -7.95
C LYS A 23 -17.95 13.91 -7.29
N LYS A 24 -16.85 13.86 -6.52
CA LYS A 24 -16.29 15.03 -5.82
C LYS A 24 -15.41 15.89 -6.73
N LEU A 25 -14.69 15.28 -7.67
CA LEU A 25 -13.91 15.97 -8.69
C LEU A 25 -14.80 16.62 -9.75
N ARG A 26 -15.87 15.95 -10.21
CA ARG A 26 -16.88 16.53 -11.12
C ARG A 26 -17.59 17.77 -10.56
N ARG A 27 -17.53 18.01 -9.25
CA ARG A 27 -18.12 19.19 -8.59
C ARG A 27 -17.19 20.41 -8.56
N LEU A 28 -15.92 20.26 -8.97
CA LEU A 28 -15.01 21.38 -9.05
C LEU A 28 -15.36 22.27 -10.26
N PRO A 29 -15.31 23.61 -10.11
CA PRO A 29 -15.56 24.54 -11.21
C PRO A 29 -14.58 24.31 -12.37
N GLY A 30 -15.07 24.17 -13.59
CA GLY A 30 -14.22 23.99 -14.77
C GLY A 30 -13.82 22.54 -15.05
N VAL A 31 -14.24 21.56 -14.25
CA VAL A 31 -14.07 20.14 -14.58
C VAL A 31 -15.20 19.68 -15.51
N ALA A 32 -14.85 19.21 -16.70
CA ALA A 32 -15.80 18.77 -17.73
C ALA A 32 -16.09 17.27 -17.66
N ASP A 33 -15.07 16.44 -17.47
CA ASP A 33 -15.22 15.00 -17.28
C ASP A 33 -14.13 14.44 -16.35
N VAL A 34 -14.47 13.36 -15.66
CA VAL A 34 -13.56 12.64 -14.76
C VAL A 34 -13.82 11.16 -14.92
N GLN A 35 -12.76 10.39 -15.14
CA GLN A 35 -12.78 8.94 -15.06
C GLN A 35 -11.73 8.47 -14.07
N VAL A 36 -12.17 7.72 -13.08
CA VAL A 36 -11.29 7.23 -12.02
C VAL A 36 -11.06 5.74 -12.20
N ASN A 37 -9.81 5.35 -12.40
CA ASN A 37 -9.39 3.96 -12.49
C ASN A 37 -8.79 3.52 -11.15
N TYR A 38 -9.61 2.87 -10.31
CA TYR A 38 -9.16 2.37 -9.01
C TYR A 38 -8.11 1.26 -9.11
N VAL A 39 -8.05 0.52 -10.23
CA VAL A 39 -7.05 -0.55 -10.42
C VAL A 39 -5.67 0.06 -10.71
N ALA A 40 -5.64 1.13 -11.53
CA ALA A 40 -4.42 1.85 -11.86
C ALA A 40 -4.01 2.88 -10.80
N GLY A 41 -4.87 3.18 -9.82
CA GLY A 41 -4.62 4.22 -8.82
C GLY A 41 -4.55 5.62 -9.43
N SER A 42 -5.28 5.88 -10.51
CA SER A 42 -5.21 7.16 -11.23
C SER A 42 -6.60 7.69 -11.63
N ALA A 43 -6.69 9.00 -11.86
CA ALA A 43 -7.87 9.65 -12.39
C ALA A 43 -7.52 10.48 -13.61
N THR A 44 -8.19 10.23 -14.73
CA THR A 44 -8.12 11.06 -15.92
C THR A 44 -9.14 12.17 -15.78
N VAL A 45 -8.69 13.42 -15.78
CA VAL A 45 -9.53 14.61 -15.59
C VAL A 45 -9.42 15.51 -16.80
N VAL A 46 -10.55 15.87 -17.38
CA VAL A 46 -10.67 16.90 -18.43
C VAL A 46 -11.19 18.16 -17.77
N TYR A 47 -10.42 19.25 -17.81
CA TYR A 47 -10.76 20.50 -17.14
C TYR A 47 -10.33 21.73 -17.94
N ASP A 48 -10.97 22.88 -17.69
CA ASP A 48 -10.58 24.17 -18.25
C ASP A 48 -9.47 24.81 -17.40
N ALA A 49 -8.29 24.97 -17.99
CA ALA A 49 -7.10 25.53 -17.33
C ALA A 49 -7.28 26.99 -16.84
N ALA A 50 -8.30 27.70 -17.34
CA ALA A 50 -8.65 29.05 -16.86
C ALA A 50 -9.41 29.04 -15.52
N LEU A 51 -10.06 27.92 -15.17
CA LEU A 51 -10.97 27.82 -14.02
C LEU A 51 -10.47 26.86 -12.93
N THR A 52 -9.69 25.85 -13.29
CA THR A 52 -9.10 24.87 -12.36
C THR A 52 -7.66 24.54 -12.76
N ASN A 53 -6.84 24.15 -11.80
CA ASN A 53 -5.46 23.73 -11.99
C ASN A 53 -5.16 22.40 -11.26
N LEU A 54 -3.99 21.84 -11.53
CA LEU A 54 -3.54 20.57 -10.95
C LEU A 54 -3.51 20.59 -9.41
N ALA A 55 -3.12 21.71 -8.80
CA ALA A 55 -3.08 21.86 -7.33
C ALA A 55 -4.49 21.81 -6.70
N ALA A 56 -5.50 22.38 -7.36
CA ALA A 56 -6.89 22.31 -6.92
C ALA A 56 -7.45 20.89 -7.02
N LEU A 57 -7.08 20.15 -8.07
CA LEU A 57 -7.42 18.73 -8.22
C LEU A 57 -6.77 17.89 -7.12
N GLN A 58 -5.46 18.08 -6.87
CA GLN A 58 -4.72 17.42 -5.78
C GLN A 58 -5.37 17.67 -4.42
N ALA A 59 -5.60 18.94 -4.07
CA ALA A 59 -6.21 19.32 -2.80
C ALA A 59 -7.60 18.71 -2.60
N GLN A 60 -8.37 18.53 -3.69
CA GLN A 60 -9.68 17.90 -3.61
C GLN A 60 -9.58 16.38 -3.37
N VAL A 61 -8.61 15.71 -3.98
CA VAL A 61 -8.32 14.30 -3.71
C VAL A 61 -7.90 14.11 -2.24
N GLU A 62 -7.04 14.98 -1.72
CA GLU A 62 -6.63 14.99 -0.30
C GLU A 62 -7.79 15.24 0.66
N ARG A 63 -8.72 16.14 0.32
CA ARG A 63 -9.96 16.36 1.08
C ARG A 63 -10.88 15.15 1.11
N CYS A 64 -10.83 14.31 0.08
CA CYS A 64 -11.53 13.03 0.05
C CYS A 64 -10.82 11.95 0.90
N GLY A 65 -9.67 12.28 1.52
CA GLY A 65 -8.88 11.37 2.35
C GLY A 65 -8.04 10.39 1.55
N TYR A 66 -7.78 10.68 0.27
CA TYR A 66 -6.89 9.93 -0.61
C TYR A 66 -5.62 10.73 -0.86
N HIS A 67 -4.51 10.08 -1.17
CA HIS A 67 -3.27 10.77 -1.46
C HIS A 67 -3.14 11.03 -2.96
N CYS A 68 -2.61 12.20 -3.33
CA CYS A 68 -2.38 12.57 -4.70
C CYS A 68 -0.94 13.05 -4.82
N ARG A 69 -0.06 12.25 -5.42
CA ARG A 69 1.33 12.66 -5.67
C ARG A 69 1.45 13.70 -6.78
N GLY A 70 0.37 13.95 -7.50
CA GLY A 70 0.27 14.92 -8.58
C GLY A 70 -0.04 14.28 -9.91
N GLU A 71 0.50 14.82 -11.01
CA GLU A 71 0.28 14.25 -12.34
C GLU A 71 0.98 12.88 -12.43
N SER A 72 0.21 11.85 -12.77
CA SER A 72 0.67 10.50 -13.01
C SER A 72 1.13 10.41 -14.47
N VAL A 73 2.41 10.74 -14.68
CA VAL A 73 3.11 10.48 -15.93
C VAL A 73 3.77 9.10 -15.85
N PRO A 74 3.90 8.39 -16.97
CA PRO A 74 4.73 7.18 -17.03
C PRO A 74 6.15 7.46 -16.50
N ASP A 75 6.75 6.52 -15.76
CA ASP A 75 8.04 6.67 -15.05
C ASP A 75 9.23 7.11 -15.93
N HIS A 76 9.06 7.17 -17.25
CA HIS A 76 10.05 7.58 -18.25
C HIS A 76 9.90 9.05 -18.73
N LEU A 77 8.96 9.82 -18.17
CA LEU A 77 8.69 11.22 -18.53
C LEU A 77 8.84 12.21 -17.37
N CYS A 78 9.58 11.83 -16.31
CA CYS A 78 9.93 12.78 -15.26
C CYS A 78 10.84 13.89 -15.81
N GLU A 79 10.27 15.04 -16.13
CA GLU A 79 11.05 16.28 -16.18
C GLU A 79 11.53 16.62 -14.76
N PRO A 80 12.79 17.07 -14.59
CA PRO A 80 13.28 17.50 -13.29
C PRO A 80 12.49 18.73 -12.85
N ARG A 81 11.84 18.64 -11.69
CA ARG A 81 11.19 19.78 -11.03
C ARG A 81 12.28 20.77 -10.60
N GLU A 82 12.31 21.95 -11.20
CA GLU A 82 12.93 23.14 -10.60
C GLU A 82 12.12 23.56 -9.36
N GLU A 83 12.81 24.20 -8.39
CA GLU A 83 12.38 24.59 -7.03
C GLU A 83 12.68 23.50 -5.97
N HIS A 84 13.70 23.62 -5.12
CA HIS A 84 13.98 24.71 -4.19
C HIS A 84 15.50 25.01 -4.06
N ALA A 85 16.01 25.98 -4.81
CA ALA A 85 17.16 26.76 -4.37
C ALA A 85 16.63 27.99 -3.63
N MET A 86 17.30 28.38 -2.55
CA MET A 86 16.97 29.47 -1.62
C MET A 86 16.05 29.07 -0.46
N VAL A 87 16.68 28.63 0.64
CA VAL A 87 16.75 29.34 1.94
C VAL A 87 17.64 28.47 2.82
N HIS A 88 18.89 28.88 3.03
CA HIS A 88 19.68 28.70 4.27
C HIS A 88 21.07 29.30 4.03
N ALA A 89 21.11 30.62 3.83
CA ALA A 89 22.30 31.41 4.11
C ALA A 89 22.05 32.11 5.45
N GLN A 90 22.59 31.55 6.54
CA GLN A 90 23.03 32.24 7.75
C GLN A 90 23.43 31.20 8.81
N GLY A 91 24.73 31.15 9.13
CA GLY A 91 25.26 30.26 10.15
C GLY A 91 26.75 30.00 9.97
N ALA A 92 27.55 31.06 9.86
CA ALA A 92 29.00 30.96 9.89
C ALA A 92 29.51 30.80 11.34
N HIS A 93 30.56 29.98 11.48
CA HIS A 93 31.68 30.05 12.43
C HIS A 93 31.85 28.99 13.55
N LYS A 94 33.05 28.36 13.45
CA LYS A 94 33.94 27.67 14.44
C LYS A 94 33.62 26.19 14.69
N ALA A 95 34.56 25.25 14.84
CA ALA A 95 36.02 25.07 14.69
C ALA A 95 36.19 23.52 14.72
N GLY A 96 37.11 22.78 14.09
CA GLY A 96 38.54 22.90 13.83
C GLY A 96 39.10 21.48 13.56
N VAL A 97 39.95 21.36 12.54
CA VAL A 97 41.21 20.57 12.43
C VAL A 97 41.26 19.02 12.67
N VAL A 98 41.42 18.29 11.55
CA VAL A 98 42.41 17.23 11.13
C VAL A 98 42.82 16.05 12.05
N HIS A 99 42.56 14.81 11.57
CA HIS A 99 43.45 13.65 11.24
C HIS A 99 42.55 12.38 11.15
N GLY A 100 42.46 11.62 10.05
CA GLY A 100 43.51 10.78 9.46
C GLY A 100 43.35 9.33 9.96
N GLY A 101 42.72 8.44 9.17
CA GLY A 101 42.67 7.01 9.50
C GLY A 101 41.61 6.21 8.73
N ALA A 102 42.07 5.44 7.74
CA ALA A 102 41.25 4.55 6.93
C ALA A 102 40.65 3.38 7.73
N ARG A 103 39.36 3.07 7.48
CA ARG A 103 38.88 1.68 7.47
C ARG A 103 37.59 1.56 6.65
N LEU A 104 37.67 0.70 5.63
CA LEU A 104 36.58 0.22 4.79
C LEU A 104 35.59 -0.61 5.62
N GLN A 105 34.30 -0.27 5.56
CA GLN A 105 33.20 -1.23 5.70
C GLN A 105 31.85 -0.61 5.32
N GLY A 106 31.27 -1.11 4.22
CA GLY A 106 29.83 -1.29 4.02
C GLY A 106 28.95 -0.03 3.97
N ALA A 107 28.99 0.71 2.87
CA ALA A 107 27.94 1.66 2.51
C ALA A 107 27.39 1.27 1.13
N GLU A 108 26.21 0.63 1.13
CA GLU A 108 25.29 0.60 -0.02
C GLU A 108 23.93 0.10 0.49
N ARG A 109 23.20 1.01 1.14
CA ARG A 109 21.76 0.92 1.33
C ARG A 109 21.19 2.25 0.86
N ASP A 110 21.12 2.45 -0.45
CA ASP A 110 20.28 3.47 -1.05
C ASP A 110 20.09 3.12 -2.53
N ALA A 111 19.08 2.30 -2.80
CA ALA A 111 18.52 2.16 -4.13
C ALA A 111 17.02 2.39 -4.02
N HIS A 112 16.63 3.63 -4.29
CA HIS A 112 15.26 4.08 -4.47
C HIS A 112 14.53 3.16 -5.46
N SER A 113 13.66 2.28 -4.96
CA SER A 113 12.69 1.57 -5.79
C SER A 113 11.54 2.53 -6.11
N GLY A 114 11.42 2.93 -7.38
CA GLY A 114 10.19 3.51 -7.92
C GLY A 114 9.02 2.56 -7.64
N ARG A 115 8.03 3.06 -6.89
CA ARG A 115 6.87 2.29 -6.41
C ARG A 115 5.71 2.48 -7.39
N THR A 116 5.29 1.41 -8.06
CA THR A 116 4.20 1.43 -9.04
C THR A 116 2.82 1.50 -8.35
N PRO A 117 1.84 2.29 -8.86
CA PRO A 117 0.62 2.70 -8.12
C PRO A 117 -0.41 1.59 -7.83
N GLY A 118 -0.31 0.43 -8.49
CA GLY A 118 -1.29 -0.66 -8.36
C GLY A 118 -1.21 -1.45 -7.04
N ILE A 119 -0.08 -1.34 -6.31
CA ILE A 119 0.13 -1.99 -5.01
C ILE A 119 -0.49 -1.16 -3.87
N ASP A 120 -0.59 0.15 -4.08
CA ASP A 120 -1.14 1.12 -3.12
C ASP A 120 -2.69 1.05 -3.06
N ALA A 121 -3.34 0.32 -3.98
CA ALA A 121 -4.80 0.19 -4.10
C ALA A 121 -5.49 -0.55 -2.95
N MET A 122 -4.77 -1.34 -2.13
CA MET A 122 -5.38 -2.05 -0.98
C MET A 122 -4.68 -1.80 0.37
N ALA A 123 -3.56 -1.08 0.40
CA ALA A 123 -2.87 -0.71 1.65
C ALA A 123 -3.72 0.15 2.59
N HIS A 124 -4.79 0.76 2.07
CA HIS A 124 -5.49 1.83 2.75
C HIS A 124 -6.96 1.56 3.10
N ASP A 125 -7.48 0.33 2.95
CA ASP A 125 -8.83 -0.02 3.45
C ASP A 125 -8.90 -0.09 4.98
N MET A 126 -7.80 0.09 5.72
CA MET A 126 -7.72 -0.30 7.14
C MET A 126 -6.84 0.62 8.02
N GLY A 127 -6.69 1.92 7.73
CA GLY A 127 -5.99 2.79 8.71
C GLY A 127 -4.49 2.57 8.91
N HIS A 128 -3.85 1.67 8.16
CA HIS A 128 -2.41 1.43 8.24
C HIS A 128 -1.63 2.63 7.68
N GLY A 129 -0.50 2.93 8.31
CA GLY A 129 0.38 4.05 7.92
C GLY A 129 0.91 3.87 6.50
N ALA A 130 1.16 4.99 5.79
CA ALA A 130 1.64 4.97 4.42
C ALA A 130 3.00 4.25 4.30
N GLY A 131 3.14 3.37 3.29
CA GLY A 131 4.42 2.77 2.89
C GLY A 131 4.68 1.31 3.27
N MET A 132 3.68 0.55 3.74
CA MET A 132 3.82 -0.88 4.05
C MET A 132 3.62 -1.77 2.82
N ASP A 133 4.51 -2.75 2.60
CA ASP A 133 4.34 -3.78 1.57
C ASP A 133 3.23 -4.77 1.95
N ALA A 134 2.67 -5.49 0.97
CA ALA A 134 1.56 -6.44 1.16
C ALA A 134 1.86 -7.50 2.23
N ARG A 135 3.13 -7.91 2.34
CA ARG A 135 3.61 -8.83 3.39
C ARG A 135 3.57 -8.21 4.78
N ASP A 136 3.89 -6.92 4.90
CA ASP A 136 3.87 -6.21 6.17
C ASP A 136 2.44 -5.98 6.65
N MET A 137 1.50 -5.73 5.72
CA MET A 137 0.08 -5.64 6.05
C MET A 137 -0.49 -6.97 6.56
N ALA A 138 -0.19 -8.07 5.85
CA ALA A 138 -0.59 -9.40 6.30
C ALA A 138 0.00 -9.73 7.68
N ARG A 139 1.22 -9.24 7.97
CA ARG A 139 1.87 -9.37 9.28
C ARG A 139 1.18 -8.54 10.36
N ASP A 140 0.82 -7.29 10.07
CA ASP A 140 0.08 -6.44 11.01
C ASP A 140 -1.28 -7.06 11.37
N MET A 141 -2.00 -7.53 10.37
CA MET A 141 -3.31 -8.16 10.55
C MET A 141 -3.23 -9.48 11.31
N ARG A 142 -2.22 -10.30 11.05
CA ARG A 142 -1.88 -11.46 11.86
C ARG A 142 -1.61 -11.08 13.32
N ASN A 143 -0.82 -10.04 13.55
CA ASN A 143 -0.47 -9.63 14.92
C ASN A 143 -1.72 -9.14 15.68
N ARG A 144 -2.60 -8.37 15.02
CA ARG A 144 -3.89 -7.95 15.60
C ARG A 144 -4.81 -9.12 15.87
N PHE A 145 -4.88 -10.09 14.97
CA PHE A 145 -5.61 -11.35 15.18
C PHE A 145 -5.12 -12.05 16.46
N TRP A 146 -3.80 -12.23 16.63
CA TRP A 146 -3.26 -12.88 17.82
C TRP A 146 -3.51 -12.10 19.10
N VAL A 147 -3.41 -10.77 19.07
CA VAL A 147 -3.76 -9.92 20.22
C VAL A 147 -5.24 -10.07 20.56
N CYS A 148 -6.12 -9.98 19.55
CA CYS A 148 -7.56 -10.16 19.75
C CYS A 148 -7.87 -11.53 20.35
N LEU A 149 -7.30 -12.59 19.79
CA LEU A 149 -7.48 -13.97 20.25
C LEU A 149 -6.97 -14.16 21.69
N LEU A 150 -5.80 -13.62 22.01
CA LEU A 150 -5.19 -13.71 23.34
C LEU A 150 -6.11 -13.15 24.43
N PHE A 151 -6.80 -12.04 24.17
CA PHE A 151 -7.74 -11.46 25.15
C PHE A 151 -9.15 -12.04 25.04
N THR A 152 -9.56 -12.53 23.87
CA THR A 152 -10.86 -13.17 23.68
C THR A 152 -10.94 -14.54 24.37
N VAL A 153 -9.86 -15.32 24.42
CA VAL A 153 -9.85 -16.65 25.05
C VAL A 153 -10.16 -16.57 26.56
N PRO A 154 -9.46 -15.76 27.38
CA PRO A 154 -9.84 -15.55 28.78
C PRO A 154 -11.26 -15.02 28.90
N LEU A 155 -11.67 -14.11 28.02
CA LEU A 155 -13.00 -13.52 28.07
C LEU A 155 -14.11 -14.58 27.89
N PHE A 156 -13.92 -15.52 26.95
CA PHE A 156 -14.78 -16.70 26.78
C PHE A 156 -14.76 -17.63 28.02
N VAL A 157 -13.61 -17.76 28.69
CA VAL A 157 -13.50 -18.55 29.92
C VAL A 157 -14.26 -17.92 31.10
N TYR A 158 -14.25 -16.60 31.23
CA TYR A 158 -14.97 -15.89 32.30
C TYR A 158 -16.46 -15.71 32.01
N SER A 159 -16.87 -15.79 30.75
CA SER A 159 -18.26 -15.69 30.32
C SER A 159 -18.51 -16.73 29.22
N PRO A 160 -18.62 -18.03 29.54
CA PRO A 160 -18.83 -19.06 28.53
C PRO A 160 -20.28 -19.05 28.04
N MET A 161 -20.47 -18.90 26.73
CA MET A 161 -21.77 -19.00 26.10
C MET A 161 -22.48 -20.33 26.46
N GLY A 162 -23.65 -20.24 27.08
CA GLY A 162 -24.46 -21.42 27.43
C GLY A 162 -24.05 -22.14 28.72
N GLY A 163 -23.17 -21.57 29.55
CA GLY A 163 -22.86 -22.11 30.88
C GLY A 163 -22.12 -23.46 30.84
N LEU A 164 -21.32 -23.68 29.80
CA LEU A 164 -20.54 -24.92 29.57
C LEU A 164 -19.70 -25.36 30.79
N PHE A 165 -19.27 -24.41 31.62
CA PHE A 165 -18.58 -24.66 32.88
C PHE A 165 -18.74 -23.47 33.82
N ALA A 166 -18.44 -23.68 35.11
CA ALA A 166 -18.41 -22.62 36.10
C ALA A 166 -17.19 -21.71 35.85
N PRO A 167 -17.39 -20.40 35.57
CA PRO A 167 -16.27 -19.49 35.32
C PRO A 167 -15.46 -19.29 36.60
N PRO A 168 -14.13 -19.15 36.48
CA PRO A 168 -13.29 -18.85 37.63
C PRO A 168 -13.62 -17.46 38.21
N ALA A 169 -13.32 -17.26 39.50
CA ALA A 169 -13.44 -15.94 40.11
C ALA A 169 -12.43 -14.97 39.47
N PRO A 170 -12.82 -13.72 39.16
CA PRO A 170 -11.91 -12.73 38.61
C PRO A 170 -10.75 -12.45 39.58
N PRO A 171 -9.53 -12.25 39.07
CA PRO A 171 -8.37 -11.96 39.90
C PRO A 171 -8.48 -10.55 40.52
N PHE A 172 -7.65 -10.29 41.52
CA PHE A 172 -7.48 -8.97 42.15
C PHE A 172 -8.72 -8.41 42.87
N GLY A 173 -9.71 -9.25 43.16
CA GLY A 173 -10.94 -8.84 43.87
C GLY A 173 -11.86 -7.94 43.04
N LEU A 174 -11.67 -7.90 41.72
CA LEU A 174 -12.50 -7.12 40.81
C LEU A 174 -13.89 -7.74 40.64
N ALA A 175 -14.90 -6.93 40.36
CA ALA A 175 -16.18 -7.46 39.92
C ALA A 175 -16.02 -8.10 38.54
N LEU A 176 -16.76 -9.20 38.28
CA LEU A 176 -16.69 -9.91 37.00
C LEU A 176 -16.95 -8.97 35.81
N LYS A 177 -17.93 -8.06 35.94
CA LYS A 177 -18.27 -7.07 34.93
C LYS A 177 -17.11 -6.13 34.56
N ASP A 178 -16.34 -5.69 35.55
CA ASP A 178 -15.22 -4.76 35.36
C ASP A 178 -14.03 -5.48 34.75
N TRP A 179 -13.81 -6.74 35.17
CA TRP A 179 -12.81 -7.63 34.58
C TRP A 179 -13.09 -7.92 33.10
N LEU A 180 -14.34 -8.26 32.76
CA LEU A 180 -14.77 -8.49 31.38
C LEU A 180 -14.63 -7.23 30.52
N PHE A 181 -14.96 -6.04 31.05
CA PHE A 181 -14.74 -4.78 30.35
C PHE A 181 -13.26 -4.54 30.02
N GLY A 182 -12.35 -4.79 30.97
CA GLY A 182 -10.91 -4.64 30.75
C GLY A 182 -10.39 -5.58 29.65
N LEU A 183 -10.75 -6.86 29.71
CA LEU A 183 -10.40 -7.85 28.69
C LEU A 183 -10.98 -7.49 27.32
N ALA A 184 -12.25 -7.07 27.27
CA ALA A 184 -12.92 -6.68 26.03
C ALA A 184 -12.29 -5.46 25.39
N SER A 185 -11.94 -4.46 26.21
CA SER A 185 -11.27 -3.24 25.74
C SER A 185 -9.95 -3.58 25.04
N ALA A 186 -9.16 -4.48 25.63
CA ALA A 186 -7.91 -4.95 25.05
C ALA A 186 -8.14 -5.79 23.78
N ALA A 187 -9.19 -6.63 23.76
CA ALA A 187 -9.55 -7.46 22.61
C ALA A 187 -10.11 -6.65 21.42
N VAL A 188 -10.78 -5.52 21.67
CA VAL A 188 -11.52 -4.78 20.65
C VAL A 188 -10.79 -3.53 20.19
N ILE A 189 -10.37 -2.64 21.09
CA ILE A 189 -9.95 -1.27 20.72
C ILE A 189 -8.73 -1.29 19.78
N TYR A 190 -7.65 -1.96 20.17
CA TYR A 190 -6.45 -2.02 19.34
C TYR A 190 -6.67 -2.85 18.06
N PRO A 191 -7.22 -4.09 18.11
CA PRO A 191 -7.39 -4.87 16.91
C PRO A 191 -8.41 -4.29 15.91
N ALA A 192 -9.45 -3.59 16.38
CA ALA A 192 -10.49 -3.01 15.53
C ALA A 192 -10.14 -1.61 14.99
N TRP A 193 -9.15 -0.91 15.55
CA TRP A 193 -8.71 0.43 15.10
C TRP A 193 -8.61 0.61 13.58
N PRO A 194 -8.05 -0.36 12.81
CA PRO A 194 -7.97 -0.31 11.36
C PRO A 194 -9.32 -0.07 10.68
N PHE A 195 -10.34 -0.80 11.13
CA PHE A 195 -11.71 -0.72 10.62
C PHE A 195 -12.38 0.61 10.98
N PHE A 196 -12.10 1.19 12.15
CA PHE A 196 -12.64 2.51 12.53
C PHE A 196 -12.15 3.62 11.60
N VAL A 197 -10.84 3.64 11.33
CA VAL A 197 -10.25 4.65 10.43
C VAL A 197 -10.82 4.49 9.01
N ALA A 198 -10.98 3.26 8.56
CA ALA A 198 -11.55 2.94 7.26
C ALA A 198 -13.03 3.35 7.13
N ALA A 199 -13.85 2.98 8.12
CA ALA A 199 -15.26 3.35 8.17
C ALA A 199 -15.44 4.87 8.17
N ALA A 200 -14.62 5.60 8.94
CA ALA A 200 -14.66 7.06 8.98
C ALA A 200 -14.38 7.69 7.59
N ARG A 201 -13.40 7.17 6.85
CA ARG A 201 -13.13 7.61 5.47
C ARG A 201 -14.25 7.24 4.51
N ALA A 202 -14.77 6.02 4.60
CA ALA A 202 -15.88 5.56 3.76
C ALA A 202 -17.12 6.45 3.93
N LEU A 203 -17.51 6.76 5.18
CA LEU A 203 -18.62 7.65 5.48
C LEU A 203 -18.40 9.07 4.94
N ARG A 204 -17.19 9.64 5.13
CA ARG A 204 -16.85 10.98 4.58
C ARG A 204 -17.00 11.04 3.06
N ASN A 205 -16.76 9.92 2.39
CA ASN A 205 -16.87 9.78 0.94
C ASN A 205 -18.27 9.34 0.47
N GLY A 206 -19.23 9.14 1.39
CA GLY A 206 -20.59 8.72 1.06
C GLY A 206 -20.68 7.29 0.54
N VAL A 207 -19.76 6.43 0.95
CA VAL A 207 -19.69 5.01 0.58
C VAL A 207 -19.92 4.15 1.81
N LEU A 208 -20.69 3.07 1.66
CA LEU A 208 -20.87 2.04 2.69
C LEU A 208 -20.11 0.79 2.25
N ASN A 209 -19.04 0.44 2.97
CA ASN A 209 -18.20 -0.73 2.69
C ASN A 209 -18.18 -1.70 3.89
N MET A 210 -17.40 -2.78 3.78
CA MET A 210 -17.28 -3.81 4.84
C MET A 210 -16.85 -3.21 6.18
N ALA A 211 -15.90 -2.27 6.19
CA ALA A 211 -15.43 -1.65 7.42
C ALA A 211 -16.54 -0.91 8.19
N VAL A 212 -17.46 -0.25 7.48
CA VAL A 212 -18.62 0.40 8.10
C VAL A 212 -19.52 -0.62 8.79
N LEU A 213 -19.80 -1.75 8.12
CA LEU A 213 -20.59 -2.83 8.71
C LEU A 213 -19.93 -3.40 9.96
N VAL A 214 -18.63 -3.70 9.89
CA VAL A 214 -17.84 -4.23 11.00
C VAL A 214 -17.86 -3.28 12.20
N VAL A 215 -17.58 -2.00 11.98
CA VAL A 215 -17.59 -0.96 13.03
C VAL A 215 -18.97 -0.80 13.64
N LEU A 216 -20.02 -0.83 12.84
CA LEU A 216 -21.39 -0.73 13.35
C LEU A 216 -21.74 -1.95 14.21
N SER A 217 -21.46 -3.17 13.75
CA SER A 217 -21.76 -4.41 14.47
C SER A 217 -21.01 -4.51 15.79
N ILE A 218 -19.68 -4.37 15.74
CA ILE A 218 -18.80 -4.50 16.92
C ILE A 218 -18.99 -3.31 17.85
N GLY A 219 -19.05 -2.09 17.29
CA GLY A 219 -19.22 -0.86 18.05
C GLY A 219 -20.54 -0.82 18.81
N THR A 220 -21.64 -1.24 18.18
CA THR A 220 -22.96 -1.27 18.86
C THR A 220 -22.93 -2.25 20.04
N GLY A 221 -22.47 -3.48 19.84
CA GLY A 221 -22.42 -4.48 20.92
C GLY A 221 -21.45 -4.09 22.04
N TYR A 222 -20.30 -3.51 21.69
CA TYR A 222 -19.31 -3.06 22.66
C TYR A 222 -19.84 -1.88 23.49
N LEU A 223 -20.37 -0.83 22.84
CA LEU A 223 -20.91 0.35 23.54
C LEU A 223 -22.12 -0.01 24.41
N PHE A 224 -23.00 -0.90 23.94
CA PHE A 224 -24.10 -1.39 24.76
C PHE A 224 -23.58 -2.10 26.02
N SER A 225 -22.56 -2.96 25.87
CA SER A 225 -21.95 -3.67 27.00
C SER A 225 -21.25 -2.73 27.98
N VAL A 226 -20.64 -1.65 27.50
CA VAL A 226 -20.10 -0.57 28.35
C VAL A 226 -21.23 0.12 29.11
N GLY A 227 -22.35 0.40 28.46
CA GLY A 227 -23.55 0.94 29.09
C GLY A 227 -24.08 0.04 30.21
N THR A 228 -24.18 -1.28 29.99
CA THR A 228 -24.63 -2.22 31.02
C THR A 228 -23.63 -2.44 32.15
N THR A 229 -22.36 -2.09 31.94
CA THR A 229 -21.32 -2.20 32.98
C THR A 229 -21.39 -1.04 33.97
N PHE A 230 -21.63 0.18 33.47
CA PHE A 230 -21.46 1.42 34.24
C PHE A 230 -22.74 2.25 34.44
N LEU A 231 -23.74 2.14 33.56
CA LEU A 231 -24.87 3.09 33.52
C LEU A 231 -26.21 2.46 33.90
N PHE A 232 -26.46 1.22 33.48
CA PHE A 232 -27.72 0.53 33.71
C PHE A 232 -27.51 -0.97 33.87
N GLU A 233 -28.49 -1.69 34.42
CA GLU A 233 -28.43 -3.14 34.51
C GLU A 233 -28.85 -3.78 33.17
N GLY A 234 -28.11 -4.80 32.72
CA GLY A 234 -28.44 -5.53 31.51
C GLY A 234 -27.39 -6.57 31.15
N ALA A 235 -27.68 -7.35 30.10
CA ALA A 235 -26.76 -8.36 29.60
C ALA A 235 -25.52 -7.71 28.95
N GLN A 236 -24.36 -8.34 29.14
CA GLN A 236 -23.11 -7.95 28.49
C GLN A 236 -22.88 -8.82 27.26
N PHE A 237 -22.43 -8.21 26.16
CA PHE A 237 -22.15 -8.87 24.88
C PHE A 237 -20.66 -8.82 24.52
N TYR A 238 -19.78 -8.56 25.49
CA TYR A 238 -18.34 -8.48 25.28
C TYR A 238 -17.76 -9.74 24.61
N GLU A 239 -18.27 -10.92 24.98
CA GLU A 239 -17.89 -12.20 24.40
C GLU A 239 -18.25 -12.28 22.92
N ALA A 240 -19.53 -12.11 22.61
CA ALA A 240 -20.04 -12.18 21.24
C ALA A 240 -19.30 -11.21 20.30
N VAL A 241 -19.07 -9.98 20.77
CA VAL A 241 -18.37 -8.94 20.00
C VAL A 241 -16.90 -9.29 19.77
N SER A 242 -16.21 -9.79 20.79
CA SER A 242 -14.79 -10.15 20.69
C SER A 242 -14.59 -11.36 19.80
N VAL A 243 -15.43 -12.41 19.95
CA VAL A 243 -15.40 -13.60 19.10
C VAL A 243 -15.70 -13.25 17.64
N LEU A 244 -16.70 -12.40 17.39
CA LEU A 244 -17.00 -11.91 16.05
C LEU A 244 -15.80 -11.19 15.43
N LEU A 245 -15.13 -10.32 16.19
CA LEU A 245 -13.93 -9.62 15.74
C LEU A 245 -12.77 -10.58 15.43
N VAL A 246 -12.56 -11.62 16.24
CA VAL A 246 -11.56 -12.66 15.97
C VAL A 246 -11.79 -13.32 14.61
N PHE A 247 -13.02 -13.71 14.29
CA PHE A 247 -13.35 -14.33 12.99
C PHE A 247 -13.18 -13.36 11.82
N ILE A 248 -13.58 -12.10 11.99
CA ILE A 248 -13.39 -11.05 10.98
C ILE A 248 -11.89 -10.86 10.70
N LEU A 249 -11.06 -10.71 11.75
CA LEU A 249 -9.62 -10.55 11.62
C LEU A 249 -8.95 -11.77 10.99
N LEU A 250 -9.38 -12.98 11.37
CA LEU A 250 -8.87 -14.23 10.79
C LEU A 250 -9.18 -14.30 9.30
N GLY A 251 -10.44 -14.08 8.91
CA GLY A 251 -10.86 -14.09 7.51
C GLY A 251 -10.07 -13.08 6.68
N HIS A 252 -9.90 -11.87 7.21
CA HIS A 252 -9.14 -10.83 6.54
C HIS A 252 -7.65 -11.19 6.41
N TRP A 253 -7.03 -11.73 7.47
CA TRP A 253 -5.65 -12.21 7.42
C TRP A 253 -5.47 -13.32 6.37
N LEU A 254 -6.38 -14.29 6.31
CA LEU A 254 -6.34 -15.37 5.32
C LEU A 254 -6.49 -14.84 3.89
N GLU A 255 -7.42 -13.92 3.68
CA GLU A 255 -7.62 -13.25 2.38
C GLU A 255 -6.35 -12.53 1.91
N MET A 256 -5.73 -11.74 2.79
CA MET A 256 -4.48 -11.04 2.50
C MET A 256 -3.34 -12.01 2.18
N ARG A 257 -3.20 -13.08 2.97
CA ARG A 257 -2.16 -14.10 2.76
C ARG A 257 -2.34 -14.81 1.42
N ALA A 258 -3.58 -15.14 1.04
CA ALA A 258 -3.86 -15.82 -0.22
C ALA A 258 -3.54 -14.92 -1.43
N ARG A 259 -3.88 -13.64 -1.37
CA ARG A 259 -3.63 -12.70 -2.48
C ARG A 259 -2.16 -12.29 -2.62
N ALA A 260 -1.41 -12.18 -1.51
CA ALA A 260 0.01 -11.82 -1.55
C ALA A 260 0.86 -12.78 -2.39
N GLY A 261 0.53 -14.09 -2.40
CA GLY A 261 1.24 -15.09 -3.20
C GLY A 261 1.04 -14.92 -4.71
N ALA A 262 -0.16 -14.52 -5.15
CA ALA A 262 -0.46 -14.35 -6.58
C ALA A 262 0.22 -13.11 -7.17
N SER A 263 0.26 -12.00 -6.41
CA SER A 263 0.88 -10.75 -6.87
C SER A 263 2.40 -10.84 -6.98
N GLU A 264 3.05 -11.66 -6.15
CA GLU A 264 4.50 -11.85 -6.19
C GLU A 264 4.96 -12.56 -7.47
N ALA A 265 4.20 -13.57 -7.94
CA ALA A 265 4.49 -14.27 -9.18
C ALA A 265 4.41 -13.33 -10.41
N ILE A 266 3.42 -12.44 -10.44
CA ILE A 266 3.28 -11.45 -11.52
C ILE A 266 4.42 -10.41 -11.46
N ARG A 267 4.80 -9.94 -10.26
CA ARG A 267 5.96 -9.03 -10.08
C ARG A 267 7.27 -9.64 -10.55
N ALA A 268 7.48 -10.94 -10.27
CA ALA A 268 8.69 -11.65 -10.72
C ALA A 268 8.78 -11.66 -12.26
N LEU A 269 7.65 -11.83 -12.95
CA LEU A 269 7.59 -11.77 -14.41
C LEU A 269 7.78 -10.34 -14.96
N MET A 270 7.24 -9.31 -14.30
CA MET A 270 7.40 -7.91 -14.74
C MET A 270 8.82 -7.35 -14.54
N ASN A 271 9.56 -7.85 -13.55
CA ASN A 271 10.94 -7.42 -13.25
C ASN A 271 12.01 -8.23 -14.02
N LEU A 272 11.61 -9.02 -15.02
CA LEU A 272 12.54 -9.82 -15.81
C LEU A 272 13.39 -8.92 -16.72
N ALA A 273 12.78 -7.94 -17.37
CA ALA A 273 13.49 -7.01 -18.25
C ALA A 273 14.28 -5.98 -17.43
N PRO A 274 15.58 -5.78 -17.70
CA PRO A 274 16.37 -4.73 -17.07
C PRO A 274 15.82 -3.34 -17.43
N PRO A 275 15.88 -2.36 -16.53
CA PRO A 275 15.33 -1.02 -16.77
C PRO A 275 16.18 -0.17 -17.73
N LYS A 276 17.44 -0.57 -17.95
CA LYS A 276 18.39 0.13 -18.82
C LYS A 276 19.04 -0.86 -19.76
N ALA A 277 19.36 -0.38 -20.96
CA ALA A 277 20.11 -1.08 -21.98
C ALA A 277 21.31 -0.22 -22.39
N THR A 278 22.43 -0.86 -22.75
CA THR A 278 23.57 -0.16 -23.35
C THR A 278 23.50 -0.33 -24.86
N VAL A 279 23.28 0.77 -25.58
CA VAL A 279 23.21 0.77 -27.05
C VAL A 279 24.48 1.40 -27.64
N LEU A 280 24.89 0.92 -28.80
CA LEU A 280 25.97 1.49 -29.59
C LEU A 280 25.37 2.40 -30.67
N ARG A 281 25.49 3.72 -30.52
CA ARG A 281 25.03 4.71 -31.50
C ARG A 281 26.20 5.61 -31.89
N ASN A 282 26.41 5.80 -33.19
CA ASN A 282 27.53 6.60 -33.73
C ASN A 282 28.91 6.16 -33.19
N GLY A 283 29.10 4.85 -32.95
CA GLY A 283 30.35 4.30 -32.42
C GLY A 283 30.62 4.57 -30.93
N ALA A 284 29.66 5.16 -30.20
CA ALA A 284 29.75 5.38 -28.77
C ALA A 284 28.75 4.50 -28.01
N GLU A 285 29.16 4.01 -26.84
CA GLU A 285 28.27 3.32 -25.90
C GLU A 285 27.42 4.33 -25.14
N ILE A 286 26.11 4.17 -25.19
CA ILE A 286 25.14 5.04 -24.50
C ILE A 286 24.19 4.15 -23.70
N THR A 287 24.11 4.38 -22.40
CA THR A 287 23.10 3.72 -21.57
C THR A 287 21.78 4.49 -21.67
N VAL A 288 20.75 3.83 -22.20
CA VAL A 288 19.40 4.37 -22.37
C VAL A 288 18.40 3.53 -21.57
N ALA A 289 17.21 4.07 -21.33
CA ALA A 289 16.10 3.27 -20.82
C ALA A 289 15.76 2.18 -21.86
N THR A 290 15.41 0.98 -21.39
CA THR A 290 15.04 -0.13 -22.30
C THR A 290 13.87 0.24 -23.22
N SER A 291 12.95 1.09 -22.75
CA SER A 291 11.85 1.64 -23.55
C SER A 291 12.26 2.61 -24.66
N ALA A 292 13.49 3.15 -24.61
CA ALA A 292 14.05 4.07 -25.59
C ALA A 292 14.95 3.38 -26.63
N VAL A 293 15.06 2.06 -26.56
CA VAL A 293 15.72 1.23 -27.58
C VAL A 293 14.79 1.13 -28.78
N LEU A 294 15.30 1.44 -29.97
CA LEU A 294 14.56 1.44 -31.22
C LEU A 294 14.94 0.23 -32.08
N PRO A 295 14.04 -0.26 -32.94
CA PRO A 295 14.38 -1.29 -33.92
C PRO A 295 15.59 -0.86 -34.77
N GLY A 296 16.61 -1.72 -34.85
CA GLY A 296 17.87 -1.45 -35.55
C GLY A 296 18.98 -0.86 -34.67
N ASP A 297 18.72 -0.54 -33.40
CA ASP A 297 19.81 -0.26 -32.45
C ASP A 297 20.67 -1.50 -32.22
N VAL A 298 21.98 -1.29 -32.12
CA VAL A 298 22.92 -2.35 -31.71
C VAL A 298 23.05 -2.31 -30.20
N VAL A 299 22.61 -3.37 -29.51
CA VAL A 299 22.68 -3.47 -28.05
C VAL A 299 23.95 -4.23 -27.66
N LEU A 300 24.75 -3.66 -26.77
CA LEU A 300 25.92 -4.31 -26.19
C LEU A 300 25.51 -5.06 -24.91
N ILE A 301 25.76 -6.37 -24.88
CA ILE A 301 25.46 -7.24 -23.74
C ILE A 301 26.76 -7.86 -23.23
N ARG A 302 27.07 -7.65 -21.94
CA ARG A 302 28.27 -8.22 -21.30
C ARG A 302 27.93 -9.53 -20.56
N PRO A 303 28.92 -10.39 -20.27
CA PRO A 303 28.69 -11.57 -19.45
C PRO A 303 28.05 -11.23 -18.09
N GLY A 304 26.90 -11.85 -17.80
CA GLY A 304 26.13 -11.61 -16.58
C GLY A 304 25.03 -10.54 -16.72
N ASP A 305 25.00 -9.80 -17.83
CA ASP A 305 23.90 -8.87 -18.11
C ASP A 305 22.63 -9.63 -18.49
N LYS A 306 21.48 -9.03 -18.16
CA LYS A 306 20.18 -9.48 -18.67
C LYS A 306 19.97 -8.93 -20.08
N ILE A 307 19.34 -9.74 -20.94
CA ILE A 307 18.96 -9.30 -22.28
C ILE A 307 17.78 -8.31 -22.17
N PRO A 308 17.93 -7.06 -22.65
CA PRO A 308 16.92 -6.02 -22.44
C PRO A 308 15.73 -6.09 -23.39
N VAL A 309 15.94 -6.55 -24.62
CA VAL A 309 14.94 -6.62 -25.70
C VAL A 309 15.21 -7.84 -26.58
N ASP A 310 14.19 -8.31 -27.30
CA ASP A 310 14.36 -9.34 -28.31
C ASP A 310 15.18 -8.82 -29.50
N GLY A 311 16.02 -9.68 -30.08
CA GLY A 311 16.88 -9.32 -31.20
C GLY A 311 17.68 -10.50 -31.74
N GLU A 312 18.49 -10.21 -32.77
CA GLU A 312 19.38 -11.17 -33.41
C GLU A 312 20.84 -10.89 -33.01
N VAL A 313 21.66 -11.94 -32.87
CA VAL A 313 23.07 -11.76 -32.53
C VAL A 313 23.82 -11.31 -33.79
N LEU A 314 24.41 -10.13 -33.74
CA LEU A 314 25.25 -9.61 -34.83
C LEU A 314 26.69 -10.14 -34.73
N GLU A 315 27.27 -10.07 -33.55
CA GLU A 315 28.67 -10.43 -33.29
C GLU A 315 28.84 -11.09 -31.91
N GLY A 316 29.80 -12.00 -31.80
CA GLY A 316 30.12 -12.72 -30.57
C GLY A 316 29.37 -14.04 -30.37
N ALA A 317 29.70 -14.74 -29.29
CA ALA A 317 29.04 -15.97 -28.89
C ALA A 317 29.02 -16.09 -27.36
N SER A 318 27.90 -16.56 -26.82
CA SER A 318 27.73 -16.75 -25.37
C SER A 318 26.71 -17.86 -25.08
N GLN A 319 26.64 -18.30 -23.81
CA GLN A 319 25.53 -19.08 -23.33
C GLN A 319 24.52 -18.18 -22.61
N VAL A 320 23.25 -18.36 -22.92
CA VAL A 320 22.14 -17.57 -22.38
C VAL A 320 21.22 -18.49 -21.60
N ASP A 321 20.91 -18.10 -20.37
CA ASP A 321 19.92 -18.79 -19.54
C ASP A 321 18.51 -18.30 -19.89
N GLU A 322 17.74 -19.16 -20.55
CA GLU A 322 16.34 -18.91 -20.92
C GLU A 322 15.35 -19.63 -19.97
N SER A 323 15.81 -20.22 -18.87
CA SER A 323 15.01 -21.07 -17.96
C SER A 323 13.76 -20.38 -17.42
N MET A 324 13.85 -19.07 -17.19
CA MET A 324 12.73 -18.24 -16.71
C MET A 324 11.64 -18.02 -17.76
N LEU A 325 11.95 -18.19 -19.05
CA LEU A 325 11.03 -17.97 -20.17
C LEU A 325 10.53 -19.30 -20.77
N THR A 326 11.44 -20.26 -20.97
CA THR A 326 11.16 -21.54 -21.65
C THR A 326 10.97 -22.70 -20.68
N GLY A 327 11.46 -22.58 -19.44
CA GLY A 327 11.47 -23.66 -18.44
C GLY A 327 12.61 -24.67 -18.60
N GLU A 328 13.50 -24.50 -19.59
CA GLU A 328 14.64 -25.39 -19.82
C GLU A 328 15.78 -25.08 -18.84
N SER A 329 16.29 -26.09 -18.13
CA SER A 329 17.27 -25.87 -17.05
C SER A 329 18.71 -25.65 -17.52
N MET A 330 19.01 -25.90 -18.80
CA MET A 330 20.36 -25.79 -19.36
C MET A 330 20.47 -24.54 -20.23
N PRO A 331 21.52 -23.72 -20.06
CA PRO A 331 21.75 -22.55 -20.91
C PRO A 331 21.90 -22.92 -22.39
N VAL A 332 21.38 -22.07 -23.27
CA VAL A 332 21.40 -22.26 -24.73
C VAL A 332 22.52 -21.44 -25.33
N GLY A 333 23.33 -22.04 -26.21
CA GLY A 333 24.39 -21.35 -26.93
C GLY A 333 23.83 -20.43 -28.03
N LYS A 334 24.20 -19.16 -27.99
CA LYS A 334 23.87 -18.17 -29.03
C LYS A 334 25.12 -17.77 -29.81
N LYS A 335 24.98 -17.65 -31.13
CA LYS A 335 26.00 -17.29 -32.12
C LYS A 335 25.34 -16.36 -33.15
N PRO A 336 26.09 -15.71 -34.05
CA PRO A 336 25.48 -14.83 -35.04
C PRO A 336 24.46 -15.57 -35.91
N GLY A 337 23.30 -14.93 -36.14
CA GLY A 337 22.07 -15.53 -36.69
C GLY A 337 21.05 -15.93 -35.62
#